data_AF-A0A358R0Y4-F1
#
_entry.id   AF-A0A358R0Y4-F1
#
_cell.length_a   1.000
_cell.length_b   1.000
_cell.length_c   1.000
_cell.angle_alpha   90.00
_cell.angle_beta   90.00
_cell.angle_gamma   90.00
#
_symmetry.space_group_name_H-M   'P 1'
#
loop_
_entity.id
_entity.type
_entity.pdbx_description
1 polymer ?
#
loop_
_entity_poly.entity_id
_entity_poly.type
_entity_poly.pdbx_seq_one_letter_code
_entity_poly.pdbx_strand_id
1 'polypeptide(L)'
;MKISEKEKKDSAGSLDLEPSQHKTIKKEYESVTTGIIKGLFYISLTAVVYFLIFSNAEKVLALLTTKNYAAPAFSMITVVLVAYLLGTGINKLIKVTLERALESQKLREE
;
A
#
# COMPACT_ATOMS: atom_id res chain seq x y z
N MET A 1 -17.40 -4.70 -65.92
CA MET A 1 -17.55 -6.04 -65.31
C MET A 1 -16.18 -6.53 -64.88
N LYS A 2 -15.85 -6.40 -63.59
CA LYS A 2 -14.90 -7.23 -62.85
C LYS A 2 -15.03 -6.83 -61.37
N ILE A 3 -15.71 -7.71 -60.66
CA ILE A 3 -15.97 -7.70 -59.23
C ILE A 3 -14.76 -8.38 -58.58
N SER A 4 -14.41 -7.91 -57.38
CA SER A 4 -13.73 -8.67 -56.32
C SER A 4 -12.22 -8.88 -56.44
N GLU A 5 -11.47 -7.99 -55.78
CA GLU A 5 -10.21 -8.36 -55.11
C GLU A 5 -10.08 -7.60 -53.77
N LYS A 6 -11.22 -7.41 -53.08
CA LYS A 6 -11.30 -7.02 -51.67
C LYS A 6 -11.52 -8.31 -50.88
N GLU A 7 -10.47 -8.83 -50.27
CA GLU A 7 -10.43 -9.81 -49.15
C GLU A 7 -9.26 -10.79 -49.34
N LYS A 8 -8.05 -10.34 -49.03
CA LYS A 8 -6.99 -11.16 -48.43
C LYS A 8 -5.72 -10.32 -48.28
N LYS A 9 -5.69 -9.45 -47.28
CA LYS A 9 -4.44 -9.04 -46.62
C LYS A 9 -4.68 -8.38 -45.26
N ASP A 10 -5.74 -8.78 -44.57
CA ASP A 10 -5.84 -8.63 -43.12
C ASP A 10 -5.18 -9.85 -42.49
N SER A 11 -3.85 -9.77 -42.27
CA SER A 11 -3.08 -10.57 -41.28
C SER A 11 -1.58 -10.43 -41.59
N ALA A 12 -1.07 -9.21 -41.54
CA ALA A 12 0.36 -8.94 -41.31
C ALA A 12 0.49 -7.49 -40.80
N GLY A 13 -0.39 -7.13 -39.86
CA GLY A 13 -0.26 -5.89 -39.10
C GLY A 13 0.85 -6.10 -38.08
N SER A 14 1.88 -5.27 -38.20
CA SER A 14 3.00 -5.12 -37.28
C SER A 14 2.56 -5.32 -35.83
N LEU A 15 3.05 -6.40 -35.22
CA LEU A 15 3.26 -6.43 -33.77
C LEU A 15 4.37 -5.42 -33.49
N ASP A 16 3.99 -4.14 -33.49
CA ASP A 16 4.73 -3.09 -32.84
C ASP A 16 4.79 -3.48 -31.36
N LEU A 17 5.85 -4.21 -31.03
CA LEU A 17 6.32 -4.44 -29.69
C LEU A 17 6.53 -3.06 -29.07
N GLU A 18 5.51 -2.57 -28.35
CA GLU A 18 5.68 -1.45 -27.43
C GLU A 18 6.91 -1.76 -26.58
N PRO A 19 7.95 -0.91 -26.60
CA PRO A 19 9.07 -1.08 -25.70
C PRO A 19 8.50 -0.90 -24.32
N SER A 20 8.35 -2.03 -23.60
CA SER A 20 8.00 -2.07 -22.19
C SER A 20 8.92 -1.10 -21.49
N GLN A 21 8.38 0.08 -21.17
CA GLN A 21 9.04 1.10 -20.38
C GLN A 21 9.26 0.47 -19.01
N HIS A 22 10.37 -0.25 -18.89
CA HIS A 22 10.96 -0.62 -17.63
C HIS A 22 11.41 0.70 -17.03
N LYS A 23 10.43 1.46 -16.52
CA LYS A 23 10.62 2.57 -15.62
C LYS A 23 11.36 1.93 -14.46
N THR A 24 12.69 2.01 -14.48
CA THR A 24 13.54 1.79 -13.34
C THR A 24 13.09 2.83 -12.33
N ILE A 25 12.04 2.47 -11.58
CA ILE A 25 11.71 3.09 -10.32
C ILE A 25 12.98 2.83 -9.53
N LYS A 26 13.86 3.84 -9.49
CA LYS A 26 14.94 3.91 -8.52
C LYS A 26 14.24 3.77 -7.17
N LYS A 27 14.20 2.54 -6.65
CA LYS A 27 13.81 2.28 -5.28
C LYS A 27 14.90 2.97 -4.48
N GLU A 28 14.63 4.18 -4.03
CA GLU A 28 15.45 4.85 -3.05
C GLU A 28 15.41 3.92 -1.83
N TYR A 29 16.47 3.13 -1.67
CA TYR A 29 16.61 2.24 -0.53
C TYR A 29 16.75 3.15 0.68
N GLU A 30 15.63 3.33 1.36
CA GLU A 30 15.58 4.07 2.60
C GLU A 30 16.49 3.36 3.60
N SER A 31 17.35 4.11 4.29
CA SER A 31 18.26 3.52 5.27
C SER A 31 17.47 2.66 6.27
N VAL A 32 17.98 1.46 6.54
CA VAL A 32 17.44 0.48 7.50
C VAL A 32 16.98 1.13 8.81
N THR A 33 17.78 2.06 9.34
CA THR A 33 17.49 2.80 10.58
C THR A 33 16.27 3.72 10.41
N THR A 34 16.19 4.44 9.29
CA THR A 34 15.06 5.30 8.94
C THR A 34 13.78 4.50 8.74
N GLY A 35 13.87 3.31 8.12
CA GLY A 35 12.74 2.39 7.95
C GLY A 35 12.18 1.91 9.29
N ILE A 36 13.03 1.56 10.25
CA ILE A 36 12.62 1.15 11.60
C ILE A 36 11.98 2.31 12.37
N ILE A 37 12.60 3.49 12.35
CA ILE A 37 12.08 4.68 13.04
C ILE A 37 10.69 5.04 12.49
N LYS A 38 10.52 5.05 11.16
CA LYS A 38 9.22 5.31 10.54
C LYS A 38 8.21 4.22 10.89
N GLY A 39 8.62 2.95 10.87
CA GLY A 39 7.76 1.83 11.27
C GLY A 39 7.25 1.97 12.70
N LEU A 40 8.15 2.24 13.66
CA LEU A 40 7.82 2.50 15.05
C LEU A 40 6.92 3.73 15.20
N PHE A 41 7.20 4.82 14.46
CA PHE A 41 6.39 6.02 14.47
C PHE A 41 4.94 5.72 14.06
N TYR A 42 4.72 4.95 12.99
CA TYR A 42 3.37 4.55 12.56
C TYR A 42 2.66 3.67 13.60
N ILE A 43 3.36 2.76 14.26
CA ILE A 43 2.79 1.91 15.31
C ILE A 43 2.43 2.75 16.54
N SER A 44 3.33 3.63 17.00
CA SER A 44 3.06 4.56 18.10
C SER A 44 1.88 5.47 17.80
N LEU A 45 1.79 6.01 16.59
CA LEU A 45 0.67 6.83 16.18
C LEU A 45 -0.65 6.05 16.19
N THR A 46 -0.63 4.78 15.77
CA THR A 46 -1.80 3.89 15.86
C THR A 46 -2.23 3.70 17.31
N ALA A 47 -1.29 3.51 18.24
CA ALA A 47 -1.60 3.38 19.67
C ALA A 47 -2.25 4.66 20.24
N VAL A 48 -1.78 5.84 19.82
CA VAL A 48 -2.38 7.13 20.20
C VAL A 48 -3.83 7.26 19.69
N VAL A 49 -4.08 6.87 18.43
CA VAL A 49 -5.44 6.86 17.87
C VAL A 49 -6.34 5.92 18.68
N TYR A 50 -5.86 4.71 18.99
CA TYR A 50 -6.59 3.74 19.80
C TYR A 50 -6.93 4.29 21.19
N PHE A 51 -5.94 4.92 21.84
CA PHE A 51 -6.12 5.57 23.13
C PHE A 51 -7.19 6.67 23.06
N LEU A 52 -7.14 7.55 22.07
CA LEU A 52 -8.13 8.63 21.89
C LEU A 52 -9.56 8.10 21.72
N ILE A 53 -9.74 7.03 20.95
CA ILE A 53 -11.05 6.40 20.74
C ILE A 53 -11.56 5.81 22.06
N PHE A 54 -10.72 5.08 22.79
CA PHE A 54 -11.10 4.45 24.06
C PHE A 54 -11.30 5.46 25.19
N SER A 55 -10.48 6.50 25.29
CA SER A 55 -10.65 7.57 26.27
C SER A 55 -11.96 8.36 26.06
N ASN A 56 -12.48 8.38 24.83
CA ASN A 56 -13.75 9.01 24.50
C ASN A 56 -14.85 7.98 24.20
N ALA A 57 -14.70 6.73 24.68
CA ALA A 57 -15.57 5.62 24.31
C ALA A 57 -17.06 5.92 24.52
N GLU A 58 -17.44 6.57 25.63
CA GLU A 58 -18.84 6.93 25.88
C GLU A 58 -19.41 7.90 24.83
N LYS A 59 -18.62 8.90 24.43
CA LYS A 59 -19.01 9.87 23.39
C LYS A 59 -19.06 9.22 22.02
N VAL A 60 -18.09 8.37 21.71
CA VAL A 60 -18.03 7.61 20.46
C VAL A 60 -19.21 6.65 20.37
N LEU A 61 -19.55 5.95 21.46
CA LEU A 61 -20.69 5.05 21.52
C LEU A 61 -22.02 5.81 21.35
N ALA A 62 -22.17 6.97 21.99
CA ALA A 62 -23.32 7.85 21.79
C ALA A 62 -23.45 8.31 20.33
N LEU A 63 -22.32 8.61 19.67
CA LEU A 63 -22.27 9.04 18.27
C LEU A 63 -22.55 7.89 17.29
N LEU A 64 -22.16 6.66 17.65
CA LEU A 64 -22.40 5.45 16.86
C LEU A 64 -23.83 4.92 17.01
N THR A 65 -24.48 5.18 18.14
CA THR A 65 -25.87 4.77 18.40
C THR A 65 -26.91 5.78 17.90
N THR A 66 -26.48 6.98 17.51
CA THR A 66 -27.39 7.97 16.91
C THR A 66 -27.80 7.50 15.50
N LYS A 67 -29.10 7.56 15.18
CA LYS A 67 -29.64 7.27 13.83
C LYS A 67 -29.29 8.36 12.83
N ASN A 68 -28.01 8.60 12.61
CA ASN A 68 -27.51 9.65 11.75
C ASN A 68 -26.43 9.10 10.83
N TYR A 69 -26.33 9.64 9.60
CA TYR A 69 -25.33 9.20 8.61
C TYR A 69 -23.87 9.44 9.06
N ALA A 70 -23.66 10.27 10.10
CA ALA A 70 -22.37 10.52 10.71
C ALA A 70 -21.78 9.28 11.42
N ALA A 71 -22.63 8.41 11.99
CA ALA A 71 -22.20 7.21 12.71
C ALA A 71 -21.39 6.23 11.83
N PRO A 72 -21.93 5.75 10.68
CA PRO A 72 -21.20 4.85 9.80
C PRO A 72 -20.00 5.54 9.11
N ALA A 73 -20.08 6.84 8.83
CA ALA A 73 -18.95 7.57 8.26
C ALA A 73 -17.77 7.63 9.25
N PHE A 74 -18.05 7.92 10.51
CA PHE A 74 -17.03 7.99 11.56
C PHE A 74 -16.38 6.62 11.82
N SER A 75 -17.17 5.55 11.88
CA SER A 75 -16.62 4.20 12.04
C SER A 75 -15.77 3.79 10.85
N MET A 76 -16.22 4.04 9.62
CA MET A 76 -15.46 3.73 8.41
C MET A 76 -14.12 4.47 8.37
N ILE A 77 -14.12 5.78 8.63
CA ILE A 77 -12.89 6.58 8.67
C ILE A 77 -11.92 6.05 9.72
N THR A 78 -12.43 5.71 10.90
CA THR A 78 -11.62 5.19 12.01
C THR A 78 -10.96 3.87 11.65
N VAL A 79 -11.73 2.94 11.08
CA VAL A 79 -11.22 1.62 10.65
C VAL A 79 -10.18 1.78 9.55
N VAL A 80 -10.46 2.61 8.54
CA VAL A 80 -9.52 2.86 7.43
C VAL A 80 -8.24 3.50 7.93
N LEU A 81 -8.33 4.48 8.82
CA LEU A 81 -7.16 5.16 9.39
C LEU A 81 -6.28 4.18 10.17
N VAL A 82 -6.88 3.38 11.07
CA VAL A 82 -6.13 2.41 11.87
C VAL A 82 -5.50 1.33 10.99
N ALA A 83 -6.26 0.79 10.03
CA ALA A 83 -5.75 -0.22 9.10
C ALA A 83 -4.59 0.33 8.25
N TYR A 84 -4.68 1.57 7.79
CA TYR A 84 -3.63 2.23 7.02
C TYR A 84 -2.35 2.43 7.85
N LEU A 85 -2.47 2.98 9.06
CA LEU A 85 -1.33 3.26 9.93
C LEU A 85 -0.64 1.96 10.35
N LEU A 86 -1.41 0.98 10.82
CA LEU A 86 -0.89 -0.31 11.26
C LEU A 86 -0.26 -1.09 10.08
N GLY A 87 -0.96 -1.15 8.95
CA GLY A 87 -0.49 -1.83 7.75
C GLY A 87 0.80 -1.19 7.20
N THR A 88 0.89 0.14 7.19
CA THR A 88 2.09 0.86 6.75
C THR A 88 3.27 0.63 7.70
N GLY A 89 3.02 0.67 9.02
CA GLY A 89 4.03 0.41 10.04
C GLY A 89 4.60 -1.00 9.93
N ILE A 90 3.72 -2.02 9.88
CA ILE A 90 4.11 -3.43 9.74
C ILE A 90 4.85 -3.66 8.42
N ASN A 91 4.37 -3.12 7.29
CA ASN A 91 5.02 -3.29 5.99
C ASN A 91 6.46 -2.73 5.99
N LYS A 92 6.68 -1.56 6.62
CA LYS A 92 8.03 -1.00 6.78
C LYS A 92 8.92 -1.90 7.64
N LEU A 93 8.41 -2.41 8.77
CA LEU A 93 9.19 -3.32 9.62
C LEU A 93 9.53 -4.64 8.92
N ILE A 94 8.59 -5.21 8.16
CA ILE A 94 8.81 -6.43 7.38
C ILE A 94 9.88 -6.19 6.32
N LYS A 95 9.77 -5.10 5.54
CA LYS A 95 10.77 -4.76 4.53
C LYS A 95 12.17 -4.65 5.12
N VAL A 96 12.32 -3.93 6.23
CA VAL A 96 13.62 -3.78 6.88
C VAL A 96 14.14 -5.12 7.43
N THR A 97 13.26 -5.94 8.01
CA THR A 97 13.63 -7.26 8.52
C THR A 97 14.13 -8.17 7.38
N LEU A 98 13.44 -8.15 6.23
CA LEU A 98 13.83 -8.90 5.05
C LEU A 98 15.15 -8.40 4.46
N GLU A 99 15.37 -7.09 4.39
CA GLU A 99 16.63 -6.51 3.94
C GLU A 99 17.80 -6.96 4.83
N ARG A 100 17.65 -6.90 6.15
CA ARG A 100 18.68 -7.40 7.09
C ARG A 100 18.92 -8.90 6.97
N ALA A 101 17.86 -9.70 6.80
CA ALA A 101 17.99 -11.15 6.64
C ALA A 101 18.76 -11.49 5.35
N LEU A 102 18.44 -10.81 4.24
CA LEU A 102 19.13 -10.98 2.97
C LEU A 102 20.58 -10.52 3.03
N GLU A 103 20.87 -9.39 3.68
CA GLU A 103 22.24 -8.90 3.87
C GLU A 103 23.07 -9.88 4.71
N SER A 104 22.47 -10.47 5.76
CA SER A 104 23.14 -11.49 6.58
C SER A 104 23.43 -12.80 5.84
N GLN A 105 22.62 -13.15 4.83
CA GLN A 105 22.89 -14.32 3.99
C GLN A 105 23.97 -14.02 2.96
N LYS A 106 23.95 -12.83 2.36
CA LYS A 106 24.98 -12.42 1.41
C LYS A 106 26.39 -12.41 2.03
N LEU A 107 26.51 -11.93 3.27
CA LEU A 107 27.76 -11.95 4.04
C LEU A 107 28.26 -13.35 4.45
N ARG A 108 27.46 -14.40 4.26
CA ARG A 108 27.88 -15.80 4.48
C ARG A 108 28.33 -16.49 3.21
N GLU A 109 27.98 -15.95 2.05
CA GLU A 109 28.36 -16.48 0.73
C GLU A 109 29.63 -15.82 0.18
N GLU A 110 30.02 -14.66 0.72
CA GLU A 110 31.34 -14.02 0.52
C GLU A 110 32.37 -14.49 1.57
#